data_AF-A0A6J4YN29-F1
#
_entry.id   AF-A0A6J4YN29-F1
#
_cell.length_a   1.000
_cell.length_b   1.000
_cell.length_c   1.000
_cell.angle_alpha   90.00
_cell.angle_beta   90.00
_cell.angle_gamma   90.00
#
_symmetry.space_group_name_H-M   'P 1'
#
loop_
_entity.id
_entity.type
_entity.pdbx_description
1 polymer ?
#
loop_
_entity_poly.entity_id
_entity_poly.type
_entity_poly.pdbx_seq_one_letter_code
_entity_poly.pdbx_strand_id
1 'polypeptide(L)' 'MPTILVILGWRLFFYANEGNEPIHVHCRKGEMECKYWLNRENFDIEEAFSYRVDA' A
#
# COMPACT_ATOMS: atom_id res chain seq x y z
N MET A 1 0.49 13.67 2.60
CA MET A 1 0.92 12.70 1.58
C MET A 1 -0.13 12.56 0.51
N PRO A 2 0.27 12.55 -0.78
CA PRO A 2 -0.66 12.49 -1.89
C PRO A 2 -1.41 11.16 -1.88
N THR A 3 -2.73 11.25 -2.01
CA THR A 3 -3.60 10.09 -2.19
C THR A 3 -3.63 9.74 -3.67
N ILE A 4 -3.43 8.47 -3.99
CA ILE A 4 -3.46 7.96 -5.37
C ILE A 4 -4.91 7.68 -5.76
N LEU A 5 -5.61 6.93 -4.92
CA LEU A 5 -6.96 6.43 -5.19
C LEU A 5 -7.74 6.28 -3.88
N VAL A 6 -9.04 6.54 -3.95
CA VAL A 6 -10.00 6.19 -2.88
C VAL A 6 -11.09 5.32 -3.49
N ILE A 7 -11.26 4.10 -2.99
CA ILE A 7 -12.21 3.13 -3.52
C ILE A 7 -12.72 2.20 -2.42
N LEU A 8 -14.04 2.01 -2.31
CA LEU A 8 -14.67 1.08 -1.34
C LEU A 8 -14.21 1.27 0.13
N GLY A 9 -13.93 2.53 0.49
CA GLY A 9 -13.43 2.92 1.82
C GLY A 9 -11.92 2.72 2.02
N TRP A 10 -11.20 2.17 1.04
CA TRP A 10 -9.76 2.11 1.02
C TRP A 10 -9.16 3.41 0.50
N ARG A 11 -8.08 3.85 1.12
CA ARG A 11 -7.22 4.93 0.67
C ARG A 11 -5.85 4.38 0.31
N LEU A 12 -5.44 4.58 -0.94
CA LEU A 12 -4.12 4.20 -1.45
C LEU A 12 -3.22 5.44 -1.51
N PHE A 13 -1.98 5.34 -1.02
CA PHE A 13 -1.07 6.48 -0.92
C PHE A 13 0.40 6.06 -0.77
N PHE A 14 1.32 7.01 -0.92
CA PHE A 14 2.76 6.85 -0.70
C PHE A 14 3.20 7.57 0.56
N TYR A 15 4.13 7.00 1.34
CA TYR A 15 4.91 7.80 2.29
C TYR A 15 6.13 8.45 1.63
N ALA A 16 6.48 9.64 2.12
CA ALA A 16 7.57 10.45 1.60
C ALA A 16 8.92 10.19 2.31
N ASN A 17 8.93 9.36 3.36
CA ASN A 17 10.11 9.19 4.22
C ASN A 17 10.30 7.74 4.67
N GLU A 18 10.35 6.81 3.72
CA GLU A 18 10.60 5.37 3.95
C GLU A 18 12.00 4.93 3.49
N GLY A 19 12.91 5.90 3.32
CA GLY A 19 14.31 5.62 3.01
C GLY A 19 14.50 4.93 1.65
N ASN A 20 15.20 3.79 1.67
CA ASN A 20 15.62 3.04 0.48
C ASN A 20 14.81 1.76 0.24
N GLU A 21 13.58 1.71 0.74
CA GLU A 21 12.71 0.57 0.46
C GLU A 21 12.35 0.47 -1.04
N PRO A 22 12.07 -0.75 -1.55
CA PRO A 22 11.58 -0.94 -2.92
C PRO A 22 10.30 -0.14 -3.19
N ILE A 23 9.94 0.07 -4.46
CA ILE A 23 8.72 0.83 -4.82
C ILE A 23 7.48 0.12 -4.26
N HIS A 24 6.61 0.86 -3.58
CA HIS A 24 5.44 0.29 -2.93
C HIS A 24 4.31 1.29 -2.72
N VAL A 25 3.13 0.78 -2.39
CA VAL A 25 1.96 1.56 -1.98
C VAL A 25 1.46 1.11 -0.62
N HIS A 26 0.89 2.06 0.11
CA HIS A 26 0.19 1.81 1.36
C HIS A 26 -1.31 1.94 1.16
N CYS A 27 -2.05 1.10 1.87
CA CYS A 27 -3.49 0.97 1.81
C CYS A 27 -4.04 1.05 3.24
N ARG A 28 -5.03 1.89 3.47
CA ARG A 28 -5.72 1.98 4.78
C ARG A 28 -7.23 2.00 4.63
N LYS A 29 -7.94 1.31 5.52
CA LYS A 29 -9.40 1.34 5.66
C LYS A 29 -9.79 1.17 7.12
N GLY A 30 -10.33 2.22 7.72
CA GLY A 30 -10.65 2.23 9.15
C GLY A 30 -9.43 1.84 9.99
N GLU A 31 -9.51 0.69 10.61
CA GLU A 31 -8.51 0.10 11.50
C GLU A 31 -7.57 -0.91 10.81
N MET A 32 -7.75 -1.11 9.50
CA MET A 32 -7.00 -2.02 8.63
C MET A 32 -5.89 -1.26 7.90
N GLU A 33 -4.74 -1.90 7.74
CA GLU A 33 -3.58 -1.35 7.04
C GLU A 33 -2.86 -2.46 6.27
N CYS A 34 -2.42 -2.16 5.05
CA CYS A 34 -1.55 -3.06 4.29
C CYS A 34 -0.59 -2.29 3.38
N LYS A 35 0.46 -2.98 2.96
CA LYS A 35 1.54 -2.47 2.12
C LYS A 35 1.87 -3.50 1.06
N TYR A 36 2.01 -3.04 -0.18
CA TYR A 36 2.34 -3.91 -1.32
C TYR A 36 3.57 -3.39 -2.05
N TRP A 37 4.55 -4.26 -2.26
CA TRP A 37 5.67 -4.02 -3.18
C TRP A 37 5.16 -4.05 -4.62
N LEU A 38 5.65 -3.14 -5.46
CA LEU A 38 5.30 -3.05 -6.88
C LEU A 38 6.45 -3.59 -7.73
N ASN A 39 6.22 -4.69 -8.44
CA ASN A 39 7.14 -5.19 -9.46
C ASN A 39 6.76 -4.59 -10.82
N ARG A 40 7.48 -3.54 -11.23
CA ARG A 40 7.23 -2.80 -12.47
C ARG A 40 7.53 -3.61 -13.73
N GLU A 41 8.47 -4.54 -13.67
CA GLU A 41 8.89 -5.33 -14.83
C GLU A 41 7.88 -6.45 -15.12
N ASN A 42 7.39 -7.10 -14.07
CA ASN A 42 6.44 -8.20 -14.18
C ASN A 42 4.98 -7.75 -14.11
N PHE A 43 4.71 -6.46 -13.91
CA PHE A 43 3.37 -5.91 -13.67
C PHE A 43 2.63 -6.65 -12.55
N ASP A 44 3.34 -6.90 -11.46
CA ASP A 44 2.87 -7.72 -10.34
C ASP A 44 2.98 -6.96 -9.01
N ILE A 45 2.26 -7.45 -8.00
CA ILE A 45 2.31 -6.92 -6.64
C ILE A 45 2.54 -8.04 -5.63
N GLU A 46 3.32 -7.74 -4.60
CA GLU A 46 3.59 -8.67 -3.50
C GLU A 46 3.17 -8.03 -2.17
N GLU A 47 2.45 -8.78 -1.34
CA GLU A 47 2.11 -8.30 0.00
C GLU A 47 3.38 -8.22 0.86
N ALA A 48 3.71 -7.01 1.30
CA ALA A 48 4.81 -6.77 2.21
C ALA A 48 4.36 -6.94 3.67
N PHE A 49 3.15 -6.47 3.96
CA PHE A 49 2.58 -6.42 5.29
C PHE A 49 1.07 -6.22 5.21
N SER A 50 0.35 -6.88 6.11
CA SER A 50 -1.08 -6.69 6.32
C SER A 50 -1.39 -6.70 7.82
N TYR A 51 -2.35 -5.86 8.22
CA TYR A 51 -2.86 -5.77 9.58
C TYR A 51 -4.37 -5.65 9.57
N ARG A 52 -5.02 -6.64 10.19
CA ARG A 52 -6.48 -6.76 10.30
C ARG A 52 -7.21 -6.78 8.94
N VAL A 53 -6.52 -7.19 7.87
CA VAL A 53 -7.10 -7.32 6.53
C VAL A 53 -7.98 -8.56 6.40
N ASP A 54 -7.58 -9.65 7.07
CA ASP A 54 -8.25 -10.96 7.03
C ASP A 54 -9.34 -11.17 8.11
N ALA A 55 -9.75 -10.10 8.80
CA ALA A 55 -10.75 -10.16 9.86
C ALA A 55 -12.20 -10.16 9.33
#